data_AF-A0A2Y9PVT2-F1
#
_entry.id   AF-A0A2Y9PVT2-F1
#
_cell.length_a   1.000
_cell.length_b   1.000
_cell.length_c   1.000
_cell.angle_alpha   90.00
_cell.angle_beta   90.00
_cell.angle_gamma   90.00
#
_symmetry.space_group_name_H-M   'P 1'
#
loop_
_entity.id
_entity.type
_entity.pdbx_description
1 polymer ?
#
loop_
_entity_poly.entity_id
_entity_poly.type
_entity_poly.pdbx_seq_one_letter_code
_entity_poly.pdbx_strand_id
1 'polypeptide(L)'
;MPSEEFIWLHNVYVENEEYAGLIIPPAPPRPDFEASREKLQKLGEGDSSITREEFAKMKEELEAEYLAIFKKTVAMHEVFLQRLAAHPTLRRDHNFFVFLEYGQDLSVRGKNRKELLGGFLRNIVKSADEALITGMSGLKEVDDFFEHERTFLLEYHTRIRDACLWADRVMHSHKCLAYDYIPTSAALSSLGTQEVNQLKTSFLKLAELFERLRKLEGRVASDEDLKLSDMLRYYVRDSQAAKDLLYRRLRALADYENANKALDKARTRNREVRTAESHQQLCCQRFERLSDSAKQELMDFRSRRVSSFRKNLIELAELELKHAKASTLLLRNTLVTLKGEP
;
A
#
# COMPACT_ATOMS: atom_id res chain seq x y z
N MET A 1 -3.37 18.39 -8.29
CA MET A 1 -2.90 18.37 -6.90
C MET A 1 -1.64 17.54 -6.79
N PRO A 2 -0.51 18.14 -6.36
CA PRO A 2 0.71 17.42 -6.01
C PRO A 2 0.49 16.37 -4.91
N SER A 3 1.28 15.28 -4.93
CA SER A 3 1.27 14.23 -3.89
C SER A 3 1.54 14.78 -2.47
N GLU A 4 2.19 15.94 -2.36
CA GLU A 4 2.51 16.58 -1.08
C GLU A 4 1.27 17.12 -0.36
N GLU A 5 0.26 17.58 -1.09
CA GLU A 5 -1.00 18.08 -0.52
C GLU A 5 -1.79 16.95 0.14
N PHE A 6 -1.78 15.76 -0.45
CA PHE A 6 -2.41 14.56 0.13
C PHE A 6 -1.72 14.12 1.43
N ILE A 7 -0.38 14.21 1.46
CA ILE A 7 0.40 13.92 2.67
C ILE A 7 0.09 14.94 3.76
N TRP A 8 -0.03 16.22 3.42
CA TRP A 8 -0.45 17.25 4.35
C TRP A 8 -1.84 16.93 4.92
N LEU A 9 -2.84 16.72 4.06
CA LEU A 9 -4.22 16.44 4.49
C LEU A 9 -4.25 15.23 5.43
N HIS A 10 -3.57 14.13 5.08
CA HIS A 10 -3.43 12.97 5.95
C HIS A 10 -2.83 13.32 7.32
N ASN A 11 -1.76 14.13 7.35
CA ASN A 11 -1.11 14.52 8.61
C ASN A 11 -2.05 15.35 9.48
N VAL A 12 -2.84 16.27 8.90
CA VAL A 12 -3.84 17.05 9.64
C VAL A 12 -4.83 16.12 10.35
N TYR A 13 -5.31 15.08 9.67
CA TYR A 13 -6.18 14.08 10.29
C TYR A 13 -5.50 13.27 11.39
N VAL A 14 -4.26 12.81 11.17
CA VAL A 14 -3.52 11.99 12.14
C VAL A 14 -3.14 12.79 13.39
N GLU A 15 -2.85 14.08 13.25
CA GLU A 15 -2.39 14.96 14.32
C GLU A 15 -3.56 15.59 15.12
N ASN A 16 -4.80 15.52 14.60
CA ASN A 16 -5.98 16.02 15.30
C ASN A 16 -6.44 15.08 16.42
N GLU A 17 -6.44 15.57 17.67
CA GLU A 17 -6.88 14.82 18.85
C GLU A 17 -8.36 14.42 18.80
N GLU A 18 -9.22 15.17 18.11
CA GLU A 18 -10.64 14.83 17.95
C GLU A 18 -10.84 13.56 17.14
N TYR A 19 -9.88 13.20 16.30
CA TYR A 19 -9.88 11.99 15.48
C TYR A 19 -9.00 10.88 16.06
N ALA A 20 -8.57 11.02 17.34
CA ALA A 20 -7.73 10.04 18.01
C ALA A 20 -8.38 8.64 18.08
N GLY A 21 -9.70 8.58 18.02
CA GLY A 21 -10.50 7.35 18.07
C GLY A 21 -10.92 6.82 16.70
N LEU A 22 -10.30 7.30 15.61
CA LEU A 22 -10.62 6.92 14.23
C LEU A 22 -9.42 6.26 13.52
N ILE A 23 -9.70 5.33 12.60
CA ILE A 23 -8.69 4.76 11.68
C ILE A 23 -8.59 5.68 10.47
N ILE A 24 -7.60 6.58 10.51
CA ILE A 24 -7.33 7.48 9.40
C ILE A 24 -6.88 6.68 8.17
N PRO A 25 -7.51 6.87 7.00
CA PRO A 25 -7.11 6.17 5.78
C PRO A 25 -5.63 6.41 5.46
N PRO A 26 -4.86 5.40 5.03
CA PRO A 26 -3.45 5.58 4.70
C PRO A 26 -3.22 6.64 3.63
N ALA A 27 -2.21 7.49 3.81
CA ALA A 27 -1.78 8.42 2.77
C ALA A 27 -1.46 7.66 1.45
N PRO A 28 -1.89 8.20 0.29
CA PRO A 28 -1.45 7.69 -1.01
C PRO A 28 0.08 7.67 -1.09
N PRO A 29 0.69 6.60 -1.62
CA PRO A 29 2.14 6.58 -1.79
C PRO A 29 2.55 7.61 -2.86
N ARG A 30 3.78 8.10 -2.74
CA ARG A 30 4.38 8.91 -3.81
C ARG A 30 4.57 8.02 -5.04
N PRO A 31 4.15 8.46 -6.23
CA PRO A 31 4.41 7.72 -7.44
C PRO A 31 5.90 7.68 -7.73
N ASP A 32 6.40 6.52 -8.17
CA ASP A 32 7.76 6.36 -8.63
C ASP A 32 7.77 6.33 -10.17
N PHE A 33 8.27 7.42 -10.76
CA PHE A 33 8.47 7.55 -12.19
C PHE A 33 9.96 7.52 -12.57
N GLU A 34 10.87 7.21 -11.64
CA GLU A 34 12.32 7.35 -11.85
C GLU A 34 12.80 6.44 -12.99
N ALA A 35 12.41 5.16 -12.96
CA ALA A 35 12.73 4.21 -14.02
C ALA A 35 12.20 4.65 -15.40
N SER A 36 10.97 5.17 -15.46
CA SER A 36 10.40 5.68 -16.71
C SER A 36 11.12 6.94 -17.21
N ARG A 37 11.52 7.83 -16.30
CA ARG A 37 12.29 9.05 -16.64
C ARG A 37 13.68 8.71 -17.15
N GLU A 38 14.36 7.75 -16.52
CA GLU A 38 15.68 7.30 -16.94
C GLU A 38 15.63 6.63 -18.33
N LYS A 39 14.63 5.77 -18.57
CA LYS A 39 14.40 5.18 -19.90
C LYS A 39 14.10 6.25 -20.95
N LEU A 40 13.29 7.26 -20.62
CA LEU A 40 12.98 8.37 -21.52
C LEU A 40 14.23 9.17 -21.89
N GLN A 41 15.08 9.42 -20.90
CA GLN A 41 16.34 10.14 -21.11
C GLN A 41 17.28 9.35 -22.02
N LYS A 42 17.48 8.05 -21.77
CA LYS A 42 18.30 7.16 -22.61
C LYS A 42 17.79 7.08 -24.05
N LEU A 43 16.47 7.05 -24.24
CA LEU A 43 15.85 7.16 -25.56
C LEU A 43 16.16 8.50 -26.24
N GLY A 44 16.15 9.60 -25.49
CA GLY A 44 16.45 10.94 -26.01
C GLY A 44 17.92 11.18 -26.35
N GLU A 45 18.85 10.44 -25.75
CA GLU A 45 20.30 10.53 -26.00
C GLU A 45 20.72 9.92 -27.35
N GLY A 46 19.82 9.22 -28.05
CA GLY A 46 19.97 8.85 -29.45
C GLY A 46 21.10 7.88 -29.73
N ASP A 47 20.89 6.59 -29.45
CA ASP A 47 21.79 5.55 -29.91
C ASP A 47 21.64 5.38 -31.44
N SER A 48 22.73 5.61 -32.18
CA SER A 48 22.78 5.57 -33.65
C SER A 48 22.56 4.16 -34.23
N SER A 49 22.48 3.14 -33.38
CA SER A 49 22.18 1.75 -33.75
C SER A 49 20.68 1.43 -33.83
N ILE A 50 19.79 2.27 -33.30
CA ILE A 50 18.34 1.97 -33.21
C ILE A 50 17.61 2.44 -34.47
N THR A 51 16.85 1.54 -35.09
CA THR A 51 16.02 1.90 -36.25
C THR A 51 14.83 2.78 -35.85
N ARG A 52 14.28 3.56 -36.79
CA ARG A 52 13.09 4.39 -36.54
C ARG A 52 11.89 3.60 -36.03
N GLU A 53 11.74 2.35 -36.49
CA GLU A 53 10.66 1.45 -36.08
C GLU A 53 10.86 0.90 -34.66
N GLU A 54 12.10 0.54 -34.30
CA GLU A 54 12.44 0.12 -32.93
C GLU A 54 12.29 1.27 -31.94
N PHE A 55 12.72 2.48 -32.33
CA PHE A 55 12.54 3.68 -31.52
C PHE A 55 11.05 3.96 -31.23
N ALA A 56 10.20 3.87 -32.26
CA ALA A 56 8.76 4.06 -32.10
C ALA A 56 8.14 3.04 -31.13
N LYS A 57 8.54 1.76 -31.23
CA LYS A 57 8.08 0.70 -30.31
C LYS A 57 8.54 0.93 -28.88
N MET A 58 9.81 1.26 -28.66
CA MET A 58 10.35 1.54 -27.31
C MET A 58 9.66 2.75 -26.67
N LYS A 59 9.37 3.78 -27.46
CA LYS A 59 8.61 4.94 -27.00
C LYS A 59 7.18 4.56 -26.60
N GLU A 60 6.48 3.77 -27.41
CA GLU A 60 5.13 3.31 -27.11
C GLU A 60 5.08 2.44 -25.84
N GLU A 61 6.04 1.52 -25.67
CA GLU A 61 6.17 0.71 -24.45
C GLU A 61 6.38 1.58 -23.21
N LEU A 62 7.22 2.61 -23.33
CA LEU A 62 7.49 3.54 -22.24
C LEU A 62 6.28 4.40 -21.87
N GLU A 63 5.54 4.90 -22.86
CA GLU A 63 4.30 5.65 -22.64
C GLU A 63 3.24 4.77 -21.95
N ALA A 64 3.15 3.50 -22.31
CA ALA A 64 2.27 2.54 -21.66
C ALA A 64 2.66 2.27 -20.19
N GLU A 65 3.95 2.08 -19.90
CA GLU A 65 4.46 1.94 -18.52
C GLU A 65 4.12 3.19 -17.68
N TYR A 66 4.39 4.37 -18.22
CA TYR A 66 4.09 5.63 -17.55
C TYR A 66 2.59 5.78 -17.25
N LEU A 67 1.74 5.50 -18.24
CA LEU A 67 0.30 5.58 -18.09
C LEU A 67 -0.22 4.58 -17.05
N ALA A 68 0.36 3.39 -16.96
CA ALA A 68 0.01 2.40 -15.94
C ALA A 68 0.31 2.92 -14.53
N ILE A 69 1.52 3.47 -14.32
CA ILE A 69 1.92 4.08 -13.03
C ILE A 69 0.99 5.26 -12.69
N PHE A 70 0.69 6.12 -13.66
CA PHE A 70 -0.22 7.25 -13.46
C PHE A 70 -1.63 6.79 -13.07
N LYS A 71 -2.23 5.83 -13.78
CA LYS A 71 -3.56 5.30 -13.46
C LYS A 71 -3.61 4.65 -12.08
N LYS A 72 -2.58 3.86 -11.73
CA LYS A 72 -2.42 3.28 -10.40
C LYS A 72 -2.36 4.37 -9.33
N THR A 73 -1.59 5.41 -9.57
CA THR A 73 -1.46 6.57 -8.68
C THR A 73 -2.81 7.25 -8.48
N VAL A 74 -3.52 7.58 -9.56
CA VAL A 74 -4.86 8.19 -9.50
C VAL A 74 -5.82 7.33 -8.69
N ALA A 75 -5.87 6.02 -8.94
CA ALA A 75 -6.73 5.11 -8.21
C ALA A 75 -6.42 5.10 -6.70
N MET A 76 -5.14 5.14 -6.30
CA MET A 76 -4.77 5.19 -4.87
C MET A 76 -5.16 6.51 -4.21
N HIS A 77 -5.03 7.63 -4.92
CA HIS A 77 -5.46 8.94 -4.44
C HIS A 77 -6.99 9.01 -4.32
N GLU A 78 -7.70 8.47 -5.30
CA GLU A 78 -9.16 8.36 -5.30
C GLU A 78 -9.66 7.53 -4.12
N VAL A 79 -9.09 6.34 -3.86
CA VAL A 79 -9.45 5.49 -2.72
C VAL A 79 -9.29 6.23 -1.38
N PHE A 80 -8.22 7.02 -1.23
CA PHE A 80 -8.02 7.83 -0.03
C PHE A 80 -9.14 8.87 0.15
N LEU A 81 -9.48 9.63 -0.90
CA LEU A 81 -10.55 10.64 -0.84
C LEU A 81 -11.92 10.02 -0.64
N GLN A 82 -12.23 8.92 -1.34
CA GLN A 82 -13.47 8.17 -1.16
C GLN A 82 -13.63 7.69 0.27
N ARG A 83 -12.53 7.24 0.91
CA ARG A 83 -12.57 6.84 2.32
C ARG A 83 -12.84 8.00 3.26
N LEU A 84 -12.26 9.16 3.02
CA LEU A 84 -12.57 10.37 3.81
C LEU A 84 -14.03 10.79 3.63
N ALA A 85 -14.50 10.84 2.38
CA ALA A 85 -15.86 11.25 2.02
C ALA A 85 -16.95 10.27 2.53
N ALA A 86 -16.66 8.98 2.56
CA ALA A 86 -17.58 7.95 3.05
C ALA A 86 -17.68 7.92 4.59
N HIS A 87 -16.65 8.39 5.30
CA HIS A 87 -16.64 8.37 6.75
C HIS A 87 -17.54 9.47 7.34
N PRO A 88 -18.51 9.15 8.24
CA PRO A 88 -19.49 10.11 8.76
C PRO A 88 -18.90 11.38 9.38
N THR A 89 -17.81 11.23 10.15
CA THR A 89 -17.05 12.32 10.79
C THR A 89 -16.05 13.00 9.86
N LEU A 90 -15.09 12.25 9.28
CA LEU A 90 -13.99 12.83 8.48
C LEU A 90 -14.49 13.67 7.30
N ARG A 91 -15.58 13.26 6.63
CA ARG A 91 -16.16 14.01 5.50
C ARG A 91 -16.59 15.45 5.84
N ARG A 92 -16.70 15.79 7.13
CA ARG A 92 -17.11 17.11 7.61
C ARG A 92 -15.92 17.99 8.03
N ASP A 93 -14.69 17.50 7.89
CA ASP A 93 -13.50 18.26 8.26
C ASP A 93 -13.32 19.49 7.35
N HIS A 94 -13.03 20.64 7.96
CA HIS A 94 -12.84 21.89 7.22
C HIS A 94 -11.68 21.80 6.21
N ASN A 95 -10.56 21.17 6.58
CA ASN A 95 -9.40 21.05 5.70
C ASN A 95 -9.69 20.12 4.52
N PHE A 96 -10.63 19.19 4.66
CA PHE A 96 -11.08 18.37 3.54
C PHE A 96 -11.86 19.18 2.51
N PHE A 97 -12.75 20.07 2.95
CA PHE A 97 -13.43 21.00 2.04
C PHE A 97 -12.45 21.95 1.36
N VAL A 98 -11.53 22.54 2.13
CA VAL A 98 -10.46 23.40 1.57
C VAL A 98 -9.64 22.62 0.54
N PHE A 99 -9.25 21.38 0.86
CA PHE A 99 -8.52 20.53 -0.06
C PHE A 99 -9.26 20.26 -1.37
N LEU A 100 -10.59 20.08 -1.33
CA LEU A 100 -11.39 19.77 -2.52
C LEU A 100 -11.77 21.00 -3.34
N GLU A 101 -11.99 22.15 -2.69
CA GLU A 101 -12.59 23.34 -3.32
C GLU A 101 -11.58 24.45 -3.63
N TYR A 102 -10.40 24.44 -2.99
CA TYR A 102 -9.41 25.48 -3.19
C TYR A 102 -8.73 25.33 -4.56
N GLY A 103 -8.99 26.29 -5.46
CA GLY A 103 -8.54 26.25 -6.86
C GLY A 103 -7.10 26.70 -7.12
N GLN A 104 -6.33 27.05 -6.07
CA GLN A 104 -4.91 27.40 -6.17
C GLN A 104 -4.06 26.37 -5.43
N ASP A 105 -2.74 26.37 -5.65
CA ASP A 105 -1.84 25.49 -4.89
C ASP A 105 -1.90 25.85 -3.40
N LEU A 106 -2.11 24.85 -2.54
CA LEU A 106 -2.18 25.05 -1.08
C LEU A 106 -0.84 25.49 -0.47
N SER A 107 0.22 25.62 -1.29
CA SER A 107 1.55 26.11 -0.90
C SER A 107 2.12 25.36 0.30
N VAL A 108 1.78 24.08 0.42
CA VAL A 108 2.07 23.28 1.60
C VAL A 108 3.52 22.86 1.57
N ARG A 109 4.27 23.33 2.57
CA ARG A 109 5.67 22.95 2.74
C ARG A 109 5.75 21.45 3.00
N GLY A 110 6.42 20.73 2.11
CA GLY A 110 6.79 19.34 2.34
C GLY A 110 7.60 19.17 3.64
N LYS A 111 7.38 18.07 4.36
CA LYS A 111 8.14 17.77 5.59
C LYS A 111 9.63 17.64 5.25
N ASN A 112 10.49 18.38 5.95
CA ASN A 112 11.94 18.32 5.72
C ASN A 112 12.55 17.03 6.30
N ARG A 113 13.81 16.72 5.96
CA ARG A 113 14.49 15.49 6.42
C ARG A 113 14.52 15.35 7.95
N LYS A 114 14.56 16.45 8.70
CA LYS A 114 14.52 16.44 10.18
C LYS A 114 13.12 16.11 10.71
N GLU A 115 12.07 16.61 10.09
CA GLU A 115 10.67 16.30 10.43
C GLU A 115 10.30 14.85 10.08
N LEU A 116 10.82 14.33 8.97
CA LEU A 116 10.76 12.91 8.64
C LEU A 116 11.44 12.05 9.71
N LEU A 117 12.68 12.37 10.10
CA LEU A 117 13.38 11.72 11.21
C LEU A 117 12.64 11.86 12.55
N GLY A 118 12.01 13.00 12.81
CA GLY A 118 11.13 13.20 13.96
C GLY A 118 9.94 12.24 13.97
N GLY A 119 9.37 11.91 12.81
CA GLY A 119 8.35 10.88 12.66
C GLY A 119 8.84 9.48 13.04
N PHE A 120 10.08 9.13 12.67
CA PHE A 120 10.71 7.87 13.10
C PHE A 120 10.94 7.83 14.62
N LEU A 121 11.45 8.93 15.21
CA LEU A 121 11.63 9.03 16.67
C LEU A 121 10.29 8.92 17.41
N ARG A 122 9.22 9.54 16.90
CA ARG A 122 7.88 9.42 17.47
C ARG A 122 7.39 7.97 17.50
N ASN A 123 7.67 7.20 16.45
CA ASN A 123 7.29 5.78 16.41
C ASN A 123 8.09 4.93 17.42
N ILE A 124 9.38 5.23 17.62
CA ILE A 124 10.19 4.56 18.65
C ILE A 124 9.69 4.91 20.05
N VAL A 125 9.39 6.19 20.31
CA VAL A 125 8.81 6.64 21.58
C VAL A 125 7.46 5.98 21.83
N LYS A 126 6.59 5.89 20.83
CA LYS A 126 5.31 5.17 20.92
C LYS A 126 5.53 3.71 21.32
N SER A 127 6.44 2.99 20.66
CA SER A 127 6.72 1.58 20.99
C SER A 127 7.27 1.40 22.41
N ALA A 128 8.15 2.30 22.86
CA ALA A 128 8.69 2.26 24.22
C ALA A 128 7.61 2.59 25.27
N ASP A 129 6.75 3.56 24.99
CA ASP A 129 5.62 3.93 25.84
C ASP A 129 4.58 2.81 25.90
N GLU A 130 4.28 2.15 24.77
CA GLU A 130 3.38 0.99 24.75
C GLU A 130 3.93 -0.17 25.60
N ALA A 131 5.23 -0.47 25.47
CA ALA A 131 5.88 -1.48 26.29
C ALA A 131 5.90 -1.10 27.78
N LEU A 132 6.04 0.18 28.11
CA LEU A 132 5.96 0.68 29.48
C LEU A 132 4.55 0.53 30.05
N ILE A 133 3.52 0.94 29.29
CA ILE A 133 2.12 0.87 29.72
C ILE A 133 1.72 -0.60 29.92
N THR A 134 1.98 -1.45 28.93
CA THR A 134 1.59 -2.87 28.97
C THR A 134 2.44 -3.73 29.91
N GLY A 135 3.74 -3.44 30.04
CA GLY A 135 4.69 -4.27 30.79
C GLY A 135 4.99 -3.79 32.20
N MET A 136 5.21 -2.49 32.41
CA MET A 136 5.68 -1.95 33.70
C MET A 136 4.58 -1.34 34.56
N SER A 137 3.54 -0.77 33.96
CA SER A 137 2.46 -0.13 34.72
C SER A 137 1.36 -1.09 35.18
N GLY A 138 1.41 -2.35 34.74
CA GLY A 138 0.43 -3.39 35.11
C GLY A 138 -0.96 -3.14 34.56
N LEU A 139 -1.09 -2.22 33.60
CA LEU A 139 -2.36 -1.82 33.01
C LEU A 139 -2.87 -2.95 32.12
N LYS A 140 -3.74 -3.77 32.69
CA LYS A 140 -4.37 -4.88 31.99
C LYS A 140 -5.57 -4.31 31.24
N GLU A 141 -5.65 -4.56 29.93
CA GLU A 141 -6.91 -4.33 29.21
C GLU A 141 -7.97 -5.23 29.87
N VAL A 142 -9.01 -4.61 30.44
CA VAL A 142 -10.10 -5.32 31.13
C VAL A 142 -11.27 -5.57 30.16
N ASP A 143 -11.25 -4.92 28.99
CA ASP A 143 -12.25 -5.13 27.96
C ASP A 143 -11.83 -6.25 27.00
N ASP A 144 -12.56 -7.37 27.07
CA ASP A 144 -12.33 -8.58 26.27
C ASP A 144 -12.29 -8.31 24.76
N PHE A 145 -13.09 -7.34 24.27
CA PHE A 145 -13.11 -7.00 22.85
C PHE A 145 -11.79 -6.35 22.43
N PHE A 146 -11.30 -5.37 23.18
CA PHE A 146 -10.05 -4.69 22.83
C PHE A 146 -8.81 -5.57 23.03
N GLU A 147 -8.82 -6.48 24.01
CA GLU A 147 -7.75 -7.47 24.17
C GLU A 147 -7.70 -8.43 22.97
N HIS A 148 -8.86 -8.91 22.52
CA HIS A 148 -8.98 -9.76 21.35
C HIS A 148 -8.51 -9.04 20.07
N GLU A 149 -9.03 -7.82 19.82
CA GLU A 149 -8.68 -7.04 18.64
C GLU A 149 -7.19 -6.66 18.61
N ARG A 150 -6.58 -6.36 19.78
CA ARG A 150 -5.14 -6.12 19.88
C ARG A 150 -4.33 -7.35 19.46
N THR A 151 -4.67 -8.51 20.01
CA THR A 151 -3.99 -9.77 19.71
C THR A 151 -4.13 -10.10 18.22
N PHE A 152 -5.35 -10.01 17.69
CA PHE A 152 -5.63 -10.21 16.28
C PHE A 152 -4.82 -9.24 15.40
N LEU A 153 -4.80 -7.94 15.70
CA LEU A 153 -4.12 -6.95 14.87
C LEU A 153 -2.60 -7.10 14.88
N LEU A 154 -2.00 -7.49 16.00
CA LEU A 154 -0.56 -7.75 16.09
C LEU A 154 -0.15 -8.94 15.22
N GLU A 155 -0.90 -10.04 15.29
CA GLU A 155 -0.65 -11.19 14.42
C GLU A 155 -0.93 -10.83 12.96
N TYR A 156 -2.11 -10.28 12.67
CA TYR A 156 -2.52 -9.90 11.31
C TYR A 156 -1.52 -8.97 10.65
N HIS A 157 -1.07 -7.92 11.35
CA HIS A 157 -0.09 -6.97 10.83
C HIS A 157 1.24 -7.63 10.46
N THR A 158 1.70 -8.59 11.27
CA THR A 158 2.91 -9.35 10.98
C THR A 158 2.72 -10.21 9.73
N ARG A 159 1.61 -10.97 9.67
CA ARG A 159 1.29 -11.84 8.53
C ARG A 159 1.14 -11.05 7.23
N ILE A 160 0.47 -9.90 7.26
CA ILE A 160 0.24 -9.10 6.05
C ILE A 160 1.51 -8.45 5.53
N ARG A 161 2.40 -8.00 6.44
CA ARG A 161 3.71 -7.47 6.08
C ARG A 161 4.56 -8.56 5.43
N ASP A 162 4.60 -9.75 6.02
CA ASP A 162 5.40 -10.84 5.49
C ASP A 162 4.84 -11.30 4.13
N ALA A 163 3.52 -11.41 3.98
CA ALA A 163 2.87 -11.71 2.70
C ALA A 163 3.19 -10.65 1.63
N CYS A 164 3.19 -9.37 2.00
CA CYS A 164 3.58 -8.28 1.09
C CYS A 164 5.01 -8.45 0.57
N LEU A 165 5.96 -8.78 1.45
CA LEU A 165 7.36 -9.02 1.08
C LEU A 165 7.49 -10.24 0.16
N TRP A 166 6.72 -11.30 0.40
CA TRP A 166 6.71 -12.47 -0.48
C TRP A 166 6.14 -12.14 -1.86
N ALA A 167 5.04 -11.39 -1.92
CA ALA A 167 4.47 -10.94 -3.19
C ALA A 167 5.46 -10.09 -3.99
N ASP A 168 6.16 -9.15 -3.35
CA ASP A 168 7.19 -8.32 -4.00
C ASP A 168 8.33 -9.18 -4.58
N ARG A 169 8.74 -10.26 -3.89
CA ARG A 169 9.73 -11.22 -4.40
C ARG A 169 9.24 -11.97 -5.63
N VAL A 170 7.99 -12.44 -5.62
CA VAL A 170 7.37 -13.09 -6.78
C VAL A 170 7.32 -12.13 -7.97
N MET A 171 6.95 -10.87 -7.74
CA MET A 171 6.94 -9.84 -8.80
C MET A 171 8.33 -9.60 -9.38
N HIS A 172 9.37 -9.62 -8.54
CA HIS A 172 10.75 -9.55 -9.00
C HIS A 172 11.13 -10.77 -9.84
N SER A 173 10.76 -11.98 -9.41
CA SER A 173 11.02 -13.22 -10.16
C SER A 173 10.36 -13.22 -11.55
N HIS A 174 9.10 -12.79 -11.67
CA HIS A 174 8.45 -12.66 -12.99
C HIS A 174 9.20 -11.68 -13.90
N LYS A 175 9.65 -10.54 -13.35
CA LYS A 175 10.45 -9.58 -14.12
C LYS A 175 11.77 -10.19 -14.60
N CYS A 176 12.49 -10.90 -13.72
CA CYS A 176 13.70 -11.62 -14.10
C CYS A 176 13.44 -12.66 -15.20
N LEU A 177 12.39 -13.47 -15.08
CA LEU A 177 12.03 -14.46 -16.09
C LEU A 177 11.70 -13.80 -17.44
N ALA A 178 10.98 -12.68 -17.43
CA ALA A 178 10.72 -11.91 -18.65
C ALA A 178 12.02 -11.38 -19.27
N TYR A 179 12.98 -10.91 -18.46
CA TYR A 179 14.29 -10.48 -18.96
C TYR A 179 15.10 -11.65 -19.54
N ASP A 180 15.06 -12.83 -18.93
CA ASP A 180 15.80 -14.01 -19.39
C ASP A 180 15.31 -14.51 -20.76
N TYR A 181 14.04 -14.26 -21.12
CA TYR A 181 13.53 -14.58 -22.46
C TYR A 181 14.16 -13.74 -23.58
N ILE A 182 14.70 -12.55 -23.29
CA ILE A 182 15.32 -11.66 -24.29
C ILE A 182 16.56 -12.32 -24.92
N PRO A 183 17.61 -12.70 -24.17
CA PRO A 183 18.80 -13.32 -24.76
C PRO A 183 18.47 -14.66 -25.43
N THR A 184 17.52 -15.45 -24.91
CA THR A 184 17.08 -16.69 -25.55
C THR A 184 16.45 -16.43 -26.92
N SER A 185 15.53 -15.45 -26.99
CA SER A 185 14.90 -15.04 -28.26
C SER A 185 15.92 -14.53 -29.27
N ALA A 186 16.87 -13.70 -28.84
CA ALA A 186 17.94 -13.16 -29.69
C ALA A 186 18.86 -14.26 -30.23
N ALA A 187 19.29 -15.20 -29.38
CA ALA A 187 20.13 -16.33 -29.77
C ALA A 187 19.44 -17.22 -30.81
N LEU A 188 18.16 -17.56 -30.60
CA LEU A 188 17.36 -18.33 -31.55
C LEU A 188 17.17 -17.57 -32.87
N SER A 189 16.94 -16.25 -32.81
CA SER A 189 16.85 -15.43 -34.02
C SER A 189 18.16 -15.47 -34.82
N SER A 190 19.31 -15.33 -34.14
CA SER A 190 20.62 -15.40 -34.78
C SER A 190 20.92 -16.77 -35.39
N LEU A 191 20.51 -17.87 -34.74
CA LEU A 191 20.63 -19.21 -35.33
C LEU A 191 19.76 -19.32 -36.59
N GLY A 192 18.54 -18.81 -36.54
CA GLY A 192 17.63 -18.80 -37.68
C GLY A 192 18.14 -17.99 -38.88
N THR A 193 18.88 -16.90 -38.67
CA THR A 193 19.43 -16.10 -39.79
C THR A 193 20.64 -16.76 -40.45
N GLN A 194 21.41 -17.56 -39.71
CA GLN A 194 22.59 -18.27 -40.20
C GLN A 194 22.25 -19.63 -40.83
N GLU A 195 21.15 -20.25 -40.43
CA GLU A 195 20.72 -21.55 -40.92
C GLU A 195 20.14 -21.47 -42.35
N VAL A 196 20.50 -22.44 -43.19
CA VAL A 196 20.10 -22.49 -44.61
C VAL A 196 19.05 -23.56 -44.89
N ASN A 197 18.85 -24.49 -43.96
CA ASN A 197 17.90 -25.60 -44.11
C ASN A 197 16.54 -25.31 -43.46
N GLN A 198 15.66 -26.30 -43.46
CA GLN A 198 14.31 -26.22 -42.87
C GLN A 198 14.30 -25.81 -41.37
N LEU A 199 15.41 -26.03 -40.66
CA LEU A 199 15.60 -25.61 -39.27
C LEU A 199 15.55 -24.08 -39.07
N LYS A 200 15.84 -23.30 -40.12
CA LYS A 200 15.72 -21.83 -40.12
C LYS A 200 14.35 -21.39 -39.60
N THR A 201 13.28 -21.94 -40.17
CA THR A 201 11.91 -21.59 -39.80
C THR A 201 11.63 -21.96 -38.35
N SER A 202 12.11 -23.11 -37.88
CA SER A 202 11.95 -23.55 -36.51
C SER A 202 12.62 -22.61 -35.50
N PHE A 203 13.85 -22.20 -35.76
CA PHE A 203 14.57 -21.26 -34.90
C PHE A 203 13.88 -19.90 -34.82
N LEU A 204 13.45 -19.35 -35.96
CA LEU A 204 12.72 -18.08 -36.00
C LEU A 204 11.36 -18.17 -35.28
N LYS A 205 10.66 -19.31 -35.37
CA LYS A 205 9.39 -19.53 -34.65
C LYS A 205 9.58 -19.71 -33.14
N LEU A 206 10.66 -20.35 -32.72
CA LEU A 206 11.01 -20.43 -31.30
C LEU A 206 11.39 -19.06 -30.75
N ALA A 207 12.15 -18.26 -31.49
CA ALA A 207 12.45 -16.88 -31.10
C ALA A 207 11.17 -16.05 -30.91
N GLU A 208 10.25 -16.12 -31.88
CA GLU A 208 8.95 -15.48 -31.81
C GLU A 208 8.14 -15.93 -30.59
N LEU A 209 8.18 -17.23 -30.24
CA LEU A 209 7.55 -17.76 -29.02
C LEU A 209 8.12 -17.10 -27.76
N PHE A 210 9.45 -17.03 -27.61
CA PHE A 210 10.06 -16.45 -26.42
C PHE A 210 9.75 -14.96 -26.27
N GLU A 211 9.69 -14.21 -27.37
CA GLU A 211 9.25 -12.80 -27.32
C GLU A 211 7.78 -12.67 -26.92
N ARG A 212 6.92 -13.60 -27.35
CA ARG A 212 5.51 -13.63 -26.92
C ARG A 212 5.37 -14.04 -25.44
N LEU A 213 6.19 -14.99 -24.97
CA LEU A 213 6.24 -15.40 -23.57
C LEU A 213 6.74 -14.25 -22.68
N ARG A 214 7.75 -13.50 -23.09
CA ARG A 214 8.19 -12.25 -22.42
C ARG A 214 7.04 -11.28 -22.19
N LYS A 215 6.26 -11.00 -23.24
CA LYS A 215 5.11 -10.08 -23.14
C LYS A 215 3.98 -10.63 -22.27
N LEU A 216 3.79 -11.96 -22.24
CA LEU A 216 2.82 -12.59 -21.37
C LEU A 216 3.27 -12.54 -19.91
N GLU A 217 4.53 -12.84 -19.64
CA GLU A 217 5.14 -12.82 -18.32
C GLU A 217 5.11 -11.41 -17.70
N GLY A 218 5.43 -10.38 -18.49
CA GLY A 218 5.29 -8.99 -18.05
C GLY A 218 3.85 -8.60 -17.72
N ARG A 219 2.86 -9.19 -18.42
CA ARG A 219 1.44 -8.99 -18.10
C ARG A 219 1.05 -9.70 -16.81
N VAL A 220 1.48 -10.95 -16.60
CA VAL A 220 1.30 -11.69 -15.34
C VAL A 220 1.83 -10.84 -14.18
N ALA A 221 3.08 -10.39 -14.26
CA ALA A 221 3.67 -9.54 -13.22
C ALA A 221 2.86 -8.27 -12.93
N SER A 222 2.35 -7.60 -13.97
CA SER A 222 1.61 -6.35 -13.82
C SER A 222 0.22 -6.56 -13.20
N ASP A 223 -0.49 -7.61 -13.65
CA ASP A 223 -1.83 -7.95 -13.20
C ASP A 223 -1.80 -8.48 -11.76
N GLU A 224 -0.81 -9.31 -11.41
CA GLU A 224 -0.61 -9.79 -10.03
C GLU A 224 -0.16 -8.66 -9.09
N ASP A 225 0.73 -7.75 -9.51
CA ASP A 225 1.13 -6.60 -8.69
C ASP A 225 -0.08 -5.71 -8.35
N LEU A 226 -0.98 -5.51 -9.32
CA LEU A 226 -2.19 -4.72 -9.17
C LEU A 226 -3.22 -5.36 -8.24
N LYS A 227 -3.44 -6.68 -8.31
CA LYS A 227 -4.48 -7.36 -7.53
C LYS A 227 -4.01 -7.86 -6.18
N LEU A 228 -2.76 -8.32 -6.09
CA LEU A 228 -2.21 -8.88 -4.86
C LEU A 228 -1.36 -7.86 -4.14
N SER A 229 -0.23 -7.47 -4.71
CA SER A 229 0.80 -6.70 -4.02
C SER A 229 0.30 -5.32 -3.57
N ASP A 230 -0.47 -4.62 -4.40
CA ASP A 230 -1.07 -3.32 -4.04
C ASP A 230 -2.08 -3.44 -2.89
N MET A 231 -2.92 -4.46 -2.92
CA MET A 231 -3.85 -4.75 -1.83
C MET A 231 -3.08 -5.04 -0.53
N LEU A 232 -2.04 -5.86 -0.57
CA LEU A 232 -1.22 -6.19 0.59
C LEU A 232 -0.55 -4.91 1.15
N ARG A 233 0.08 -4.09 0.30
CA ARG A 233 0.71 -2.81 0.69
C ARG A 233 -0.29 -1.83 1.30
N TYR A 234 -1.52 -1.80 0.80
CA TYR A 234 -2.59 -1.00 1.39
C TYR A 234 -2.90 -1.47 2.82
N TYR A 235 -3.16 -2.77 3.01
CA TYR A 235 -3.55 -3.29 4.31
C TYR A 235 -2.41 -3.40 5.33
N VAL A 236 -1.14 -3.42 4.91
CA VAL A 236 0.00 -3.18 5.81
C VAL A 236 -0.13 -1.80 6.47
N ARG A 237 -0.43 -0.76 5.68
CA ARG A 237 -0.57 0.62 6.20
C ARG A 237 -1.87 0.81 6.97
N ASP A 238 -2.98 0.25 6.50
CA ASP A 238 -4.28 0.36 7.17
C ASP A 238 -4.31 -0.40 8.51
N SER A 239 -3.66 -1.57 8.59
CA SER A 239 -3.47 -2.28 9.86
C SER A 239 -2.55 -1.52 10.82
N GLN A 240 -1.54 -0.80 10.33
CA GLN A 240 -0.75 0.08 11.19
C GLN A 240 -1.59 1.24 11.73
N ALA A 241 -2.48 1.84 10.93
CA ALA A 241 -3.41 2.86 11.41
C ALA A 241 -4.38 2.31 12.49
N ALA A 242 -4.84 1.06 12.34
CA ALA A 242 -5.64 0.37 13.35
C ALA A 242 -4.86 0.09 14.65
N LYS A 243 -3.57 -0.26 14.56
CA LYS A 243 -2.70 -0.37 15.74
C LYS A 243 -2.49 0.98 16.43
N ASP A 244 -2.28 2.05 15.65
CA ASP A 244 -2.11 3.41 16.18
C ASP A 244 -3.38 3.92 16.88
N LEU A 245 -4.57 3.53 16.42
CA LEU A 245 -5.84 3.72 17.14
C LEU A 245 -5.82 3.03 18.51
N LEU A 246 -5.51 1.72 18.55
CA LEU A 246 -5.48 0.97 19.81
C LEU A 246 -4.47 1.56 20.81
N TYR A 247 -3.30 1.99 20.32
CA TYR A 247 -2.31 2.67 21.14
C TYR A 247 -2.85 3.99 21.72
N ARG A 248 -3.49 4.84 20.90
CA ARG A 248 -4.10 6.11 21.37
C ARG A 248 -5.18 5.86 22.42
N ARG A 249 -6.01 4.83 22.25
CA ARG A 249 -7.02 4.42 23.25
C ARG A 249 -6.34 3.95 24.54
N LEU A 250 -5.34 3.08 24.45
CA LEU A 250 -4.60 2.58 25.61
C LEU A 250 -3.91 3.71 26.39
N ARG A 251 -3.39 4.72 25.69
CA ARG A 251 -2.83 5.91 26.32
C ARG A 251 -3.89 6.70 27.10
N ALA A 252 -5.08 6.88 26.53
CA ALA A 252 -6.18 7.55 27.23
C ALA A 252 -6.64 6.78 28.48
N LEU A 253 -6.60 5.44 28.44
CA LEU A 253 -6.85 4.61 29.62
C LEU A 253 -5.78 4.83 30.70
N ALA A 254 -4.51 4.86 30.31
CA ALA A 254 -3.41 5.14 31.24
C ALA A 254 -3.52 6.53 31.89
N ASP A 255 -3.88 7.54 31.10
CA ASP A 255 -4.10 8.90 31.61
C ASP A 255 -5.30 8.93 32.58
N TYR A 256 -6.37 8.19 32.28
CA TYR A 256 -7.53 8.04 33.17
C TYR A 256 -7.18 7.36 34.51
N GLU A 257 -6.44 6.24 34.48
CA GLU A 257 -6.00 5.58 35.71
C GLU A 257 -5.07 6.45 36.56
N ASN A 258 -4.20 7.22 35.92
CA ASN A 258 -3.32 8.15 36.61
C ASN A 258 -4.13 9.28 37.27
N ALA A 259 -5.15 9.79 36.58
CA ALA A 259 -6.06 10.79 37.15
C ALA A 259 -6.88 10.21 38.33
N ASN A 260 -7.32 8.95 38.26
CA ASN A 260 -7.95 8.25 39.39
C ASN A 260 -7.02 8.19 40.61
N LYS A 261 -5.76 7.73 40.42
CA LYS A 261 -4.76 7.66 41.49
C LYS A 261 -4.45 9.05 42.08
N ALA A 262 -4.43 10.09 41.26
CA ALA A 262 -4.23 11.47 41.70
C ALA A 262 -5.41 11.98 42.54
N LEU A 263 -6.63 11.66 42.12
CA LEU A 263 -7.85 11.97 42.86
C LEU A 263 -7.88 11.28 44.23
N ASP A 264 -7.52 10.00 44.32
CA ASP A 264 -7.47 9.29 45.61
C ASP A 264 -6.46 9.92 46.57
N LYS A 265 -5.31 10.37 46.06
CA LYS A 265 -4.31 11.12 46.85
C LYS A 265 -4.85 12.48 47.30
N ALA A 266 -5.54 13.21 46.44
CA ALA A 266 -6.17 14.49 46.77
C ALA A 266 -7.22 14.34 47.87
N ARG A 267 -8.06 13.29 47.78
CA ARG A 267 -9.05 12.92 48.80
C ARG A 267 -8.39 12.57 50.13
N THR A 268 -7.34 11.75 50.11
CA THR A 268 -6.60 11.35 51.32
C THR A 268 -5.94 12.56 52.01
N ARG A 269 -5.45 13.53 51.24
CA ARG A 269 -4.83 14.76 51.75
C ARG A 269 -5.83 15.90 52.03
N ASN A 270 -7.11 15.69 51.71
CA ASN A 270 -8.19 16.68 51.77
C ASN A 270 -7.81 18.04 51.13
N ARG A 271 -7.08 18.00 50.01
CA ARG A 271 -6.56 19.17 49.30
C ARG A 271 -6.76 19.03 47.81
N GLU A 272 -7.22 20.10 47.15
CA GLU A 272 -7.39 20.18 45.68
C GLU A 272 -8.34 19.11 45.09
N VAL A 273 -9.24 18.55 45.92
CA VAL A 273 -10.15 17.46 45.52
C VAL A 273 -10.99 17.81 44.30
N ARG A 274 -11.65 18.99 44.28
CA ARG A 274 -12.51 19.40 43.16
C ARG A 274 -11.76 19.49 41.83
N THR A 275 -10.51 19.96 41.85
CA THR A 275 -9.68 20.06 40.64
C THR A 275 -9.30 18.67 40.14
N ALA A 276 -8.92 17.77 41.05
CA ALA A 276 -8.59 16.39 40.70
C ALA A 276 -9.82 15.61 40.19
N GLU A 277 -11.01 15.85 40.75
CA GLU A 277 -12.28 15.27 40.27
C GLU A 277 -12.62 15.72 38.86
N SER A 278 -12.53 17.03 38.59
CA SER A 278 -12.78 17.57 37.24
C SER A 278 -11.80 17.00 36.20
N HIS A 279 -10.51 16.90 36.56
CA HIS A 279 -9.50 16.32 35.67
C HIS A 279 -9.75 14.83 35.38
N GLN A 280 -10.05 14.05 36.42
CA GLN A 280 -10.40 12.64 36.29
C GLN A 280 -11.63 12.44 35.40
N GLN A 281 -12.66 13.29 35.57
CA GLN A 281 -13.87 13.24 34.76
C GLN A 281 -13.57 13.52 33.27
N LEU A 282 -12.69 14.49 32.98
CA LEU A 282 -12.28 14.78 31.60
C LEU A 282 -11.52 13.61 30.96
N CYS A 283 -10.59 12.99 31.70
CA CYS A 283 -9.87 11.80 31.23
C CYS A 283 -10.81 10.62 30.99
N CYS A 284 -11.78 10.41 31.88
CA CYS A 284 -12.82 9.39 31.74
C CYS A 284 -13.63 9.57 30.45
N GLN A 285 -14.19 10.77 30.25
CA GLN A 285 -14.98 11.09 29.04
C GLN A 285 -14.16 10.95 27.75
N ARG A 286 -12.86 11.31 27.78
CA ARG A 286 -11.95 11.10 26.65
C ARG A 286 -11.78 9.61 26.37
N PHE A 287 -11.49 8.80 27.38
CA PHE A 287 -11.31 7.36 27.22
C PHE A 287 -12.58 6.65 26.72
N GLU A 288 -13.75 6.99 27.27
CA GLU A 288 -15.05 6.43 26.85
C GLU A 288 -15.33 6.77 25.38
N ARG A 289 -15.22 8.05 25.00
CA ARG A 289 -15.44 8.50 23.62
C ARG A 289 -14.53 7.79 22.62
N LEU A 290 -13.24 7.64 22.96
CA LEU A 290 -12.28 6.93 22.12
C LEU A 290 -12.61 5.44 22.02
N SER A 291 -13.09 4.83 23.10
CA SER A 291 -13.48 3.43 23.12
C SER A 291 -14.69 3.18 22.22
N ASP A 292 -15.72 4.01 22.32
CA ASP A 292 -16.92 3.89 21.50
C ASP A 292 -16.61 4.00 20.00
N SER A 293 -15.84 5.02 19.60
CA SER A 293 -15.48 5.19 18.20
C SER A 293 -14.50 4.11 17.73
N ALA A 294 -13.52 3.72 18.55
CA ALA A 294 -12.54 2.68 18.20
C ALA A 294 -13.21 1.33 17.95
N LYS A 295 -14.22 0.98 18.75
CA LYS A 295 -14.98 -0.26 18.58
C LYS A 295 -15.67 -0.31 17.21
N GLN A 296 -16.36 0.76 16.84
CA GLN A 296 -17.00 0.88 15.53
C GLN A 296 -15.98 0.81 14.40
N GLU A 297 -14.86 1.54 14.52
CA GLU A 297 -13.82 1.59 13.51
C GLU A 297 -13.13 0.24 13.26
N LEU A 298 -12.90 -0.55 14.32
CA LEU A 298 -12.34 -1.90 14.20
C LEU A 298 -13.31 -2.87 13.51
N MET A 299 -14.61 -2.75 13.79
CA MET A 299 -15.65 -3.50 13.09
C MET A 299 -15.70 -3.14 11.60
N ASP A 300 -15.65 -1.85 11.27
CA ASP A 300 -15.65 -1.36 9.89
C ASP A 300 -14.35 -1.71 9.15
N PHE A 301 -13.21 -1.69 9.84
CA PHE A 301 -11.93 -2.19 9.31
C PHE A 301 -12.05 -3.67 8.93
N ARG A 302 -12.59 -4.52 9.81
CA ARG A 302 -12.80 -5.95 9.53
C ARG A 302 -13.69 -6.14 8.31
N SER A 303 -14.84 -5.47 8.25
CA SER A 303 -15.80 -5.59 7.14
C SER A 303 -15.16 -5.20 5.80
N ARG A 304 -14.55 -4.01 5.73
CA ARG A 304 -13.86 -3.51 4.53
C ARG A 304 -12.73 -4.42 4.09
N ARG A 305 -11.90 -4.86 5.04
CA ARG A 305 -10.80 -5.81 4.78
C ARG A 305 -11.31 -7.06 4.12
N VAL A 306 -12.27 -7.75 4.74
CA VAL A 306 -12.79 -9.02 4.20
C VAL A 306 -13.37 -8.82 2.80
N SER A 307 -14.12 -7.75 2.57
CA SER A 307 -14.67 -7.43 1.25
C SER A 307 -13.58 -7.19 0.20
N SER A 308 -12.55 -6.41 0.53
CA SER A 308 -11.46 -6.10 -0.40
C SER A 308 -10.64 -7.33 -0.74
N PHE A 309 -10.26 -8.13 0.26
CA PHE A 309 -9.51 -9.38 0.04
C PHE A 309 -10.29 -10.35 -0.84
N ARG A 310 -11.59 -10.55 -0.54
CA ARG A 310 -12.44 -11.43 -1.33
C ARG A 310 -12.48 -10.99 -2.79
N LYS A 311 -12.74 -9.70 -3.05
CA LYS A 311 -12.80 -9.17 -4.42
C LYS A 311 -11.49 -9.37 -5.17
N ASN A 312 -10.37 -8.94 -4.58
CA ASN A 312 -9.08 -8.98 -5.27
C ASN A 312 -8.56 -10.39 -5.49
N LEU A 313 -8.79 -11.33 -4.55
CA LEU A 313 -8.36 -12.72 -4.72
C LEU A 313 -9.18 -13.46 -5.78
N ILE A 314 -10.48 -13.14 -5.92
CA ILE A 314 -11.30 -13.68 -7.02
C ILE A 314 -10.79 -13.16 -8.36
N GLU A 315 -10.62 -11.84 -8.48
CA GLU A 315 -10.11 -11.22 -9.70
C GLU A 315 -8.70 -11.73 -10.07
N LEU A 316 -7.84 -11.96 -9.08
CA LEU A 316 -6.52 -12.56 -9.27
C LEU A 316 -6.63 -13.97 -9.84
N ALA A 317 -7.45 -14.85 -9.26
CA ALA A 317 -7.62 -16.22 -9.74
C ALA A 317 -8.17 -16.27 -11.19
N GLU A 318 -9.07 -15.35 -11.53
CA GLU A 318 -9.58 -15.20 -12.90
C GLU A 318 -8.47 -14.80 -13.89
N LEU A 319 -7.58 -13.89 -13.48
CA LEU A 319 -6.41 -13.46 -14.25
C LEU A 319 -5.40 -14.59 -14.40
N GLU A 320 -5.05 -15.29 -13.32
CA GLU A 320 -4.17 -16.46 -13.35
C GLU A 320 -4.67 -17.52 -14.35
N LEU A 321 -5.97 -17.83 -14.33
CA LEU A 321 -6.58 -18.76 -15.28
C LEU A 321 -6.47 -18.25 -16.73
N LYS A 322 -6.68 -16.94 -16.94
CA LYS A 322 -6.54 -16.31 -18.26
C LYS A 322 -5.09 -16.39 -18.76
N HIS A 323 -4.11 -16.12 -17.89
CA HIS A 323 -2.69 -16.20 -18.21
C HIS A 323 -2.25 -17.64 -18.54
N ALA A 324 -2.67 -18.61 -17.73
CA ALA A 324 -2.38 -20.02 -17.97
C ALA A 324 -2.95 -20.52 -19.31
N LYS A 325 -4.18 -20.11 -19.66
CA LYS A 325 -4.79 -20.40 -20.96
C LYS A 325 -4.02 -19.76 -22.11
N ALA A 326 -3.61 -18.50 -21.97
CA ALA A 326 -2.83 -17.79 -22.98
C ALA A 326 -1.46 -18.45 -23.20
N SER A 327 -0.75 -18.83 -22.13
CA SER A 327 0.52 -19.54 -22.19
C SER A 327 0.38 -20.88 -22.91
N THR A 328 -0.63 -21.68 -22.50
CA THR A 328 -0.92 -22.97 -23.12
C THR A 328 -1.22 -22.84 -24.61
N LEU A 329 -2.00 -21.83 -25.00
CA LEU A 329 -2.32 -21.57 -26.40
C LEU A 329 -1.09 -21.18 -27.22
N LEU A 330 -0.22 -20.33 -26.67
CA LEU A 330 1.04 -19.95 -27.32
C LEU A 330 1.91 -21.18 -27.58
N LEU A 331 2.13 -22.00 -26.56
CA LEU A 331 2.94 -23.22 -26.66
C LEU A 331 2.35 -24.22 -27.67
N ARG A 332 1.03 -24.44 -27.62
CA ARG A 332 0.34 -25.36 -28.54
C ARG A 332 0.43 -24.90 -29.99
N ASN A 333 0.20 -23.61 -30.25
CA ASN A 333 0.25 -23.07 -31.61
C ASN A 333 1.67 -23.14 -32.19
N THR A 334 2.69 -22.87 -31.36
CA THR A 334 4.08 -23.05 -31.78
C THR A 334 4.40 -24.51 -32.07
N LEU A 335 3.96 -25.45 -31.22
CA LEU A 335 4.15 -26.89 -31.46
C LEU A 335 3.53 -27.36 -32.78
N VAL A 336 2.28 -26.95 -33.08
CA VAL A 336 1.62 -27.29 -34.35
C VAL A 336 2.44 -26.74 -35.53
N THR A 337 2.85 -25.48 -35.45
CA THR A 337 3.68 -24.84 -36.50
C THR A 337 5.00 -25.59 -36.71
N LEU A 338 5.66 -26.03 -35.63
CA LEU A 338 6.94 -26.74 -35.70
C LEU A 338 6.81 -28.16 -36.25
N LYS A 339 5.67 -28.83 -36.08
CA LYS A 339 5.41 -30.16 -36.64
C LYS A 339 5.17 -30.15 -38.15
N GLY A 340 4.95 -28.97 -38.75
CA GLY A 340 4.57 -28.86 -40.16
C GLY A 340 3.16 -29.41 -40.44
N GLU A 341 2.32 -29.52 -39.41
CA GLU A 341 0.89 -29.81 -39.59
C GLU A 341 0.20 -28.53 -40.12
N PRO A 342 -0.58 -28.62 -41.22
CA PRO A 342 -1.15 -27.46 -41.90
C PRO A 342 -2.11 -26.62 -41.04
#